data_AF-A0A832S7K9-F1
#
_entry.id   AF-A0A832S7K9-F1
#
_cell.length_a   1.000
_cell.length_b   1.000
_cell.length_c   1.000
_cell.angle_alpha   90.00
_cell.angle_beta   90.00
_cell.angle_gamma   90.00
#
_symmetry.space_group_name_H-M   'P 1'
#
loop_
_entity.id
_entity.type
_entity.pdbx_description
1 polymer ?
#
loop_
_entity_poly.entity_id
_entity_poly.type
_entity_poly.pdbx_seq_one_letter_code
_entity_poly.pdbx_strand_id
1 'polypeptide(L)'
;MELEDIVEILKNDPEKVIPELLDDVREQYGEIPYIMNFMKDLPEIFIPKTLYDNSIMREFKNLDQETVELISIGVASALRCEHCLKMHLRIAKRKGIPKEKIFSAIMIGASLSNAAVLAESTRALASEFPDENGKKNNTNNEENNEKEQCCDPDCEVCNIAGANVK
;
A
#
# COMPACT_ATOMS: atom_id res chain seq x y z
N MET A 1 -13.73 3.53 -15.86
CA MET A 1 -15.17 3.38 -15.68
C MET A 1 -15.49 3.82 -14.27
N GLU A 2 -16.45 4.73 -14.13
CA GLU A 2 -16.82 5.28 -12.83
C GLU A 2 -17.74 4.33 -12.07
N LEU A 3 -17.92 4.58 -10.76
CA LEU A 3 -18.81 3.77 -9.93
C LEU A 3 -20.25 3.80 -10.46
N GLU A 4 -20.70 4.98 -10.91
CA GLU A 4 -22.05 5.18 -11.45
C GLU A 4 -22.31 4.31 -12.69
N ASP A 5 -21.33 4.22 -13.60
CA ASP A 5 -21.43 3.40 -14.82
C ASP A 5 -21.58 1.91 -14.46
N ILE A 6 -20.79 1.44 -13.49
CA ILE A 6 -20.80 0.03 -13.06
C ILE A 6 -22.14 -0.31 -12.41
N VAL A 7 -22.66 0.58 -11.55
CA VAL A 7 -23.98 0.43 -10.92
C VAL A 7 -25.09 0.40 -11.97
N GLU A 8 -24.99 1.20 -13.02
CA GLU A 8 -25.98 1.22 -14.10
C GLU A 8 -25.96 -0.07 -14.92
N ILE A 9 -24.78 -0.58 -15.28
CA ILE A 9 -24.64 -1.87 -15.97
C ILE A 9 -25.20 -3.00 -15.11
N LEU A 10 -24.90 -3.01 -13.81
CA LEU A 10 -25.43 -4.02 -12.87
C LEU A 10 -26.96 -4.03 -12.78
N LYS A 11 -27.62 -2.88 -12.96
CA LYS A 11 -29.09 -2.82 -12.93
C LYS A 11 -29.71 -3.30 -14.24
N ASN A 12 -29.09 -2.99 -15.38
CA ASN A 12 -29.68 -3.19 -16.69
C ASN A 12 -29.28 -4.51 -17.35
N ASP A 13 -28.00 -4.88 -17.26
CA ASP A 13 -27.43 -6.05 -17.94
C ASP A 13 -26.25 -6.63 -17.12
N PRO A 14 -26.54 -7.37 -16.02
CA PRO A 14 -25.51 -7.92 -15.14
C PRO A 14 -24.50 -8.83 -15.83
N GLU A 15 -24.85 -9.47 -16.95
CA GLU A 15 -23.95 -10.36 -17.68
C GLU A 15 -22.82 -9.60 -18.39
N LYS A 16 -23.00 -8.30 -18.68
CA LYS A 16 -21.99 -7.47 -19.35
C LYS A 16 -20.98 -6.80 -18.42
N VAL A 17 -21.27 -6.71 -17.11
CA VAL A 17 -20.41 -5.97 -16.18
C VAL A 17 -18.99 -6.52 -16.15
N ILE A 18 -18.82 -7.85 -16.18
CA ILE A 18 -17.49 -8.48 -16.14
C ILE A 18 -16.68 -8.20 -17.41
N PRO A 19 -17.18 -8.47 -18.63
CA PRO A 19 -16.51 -8.07 -19.86
C PRO A 19 -16.12 -6.59 -19.88
N GLU A 20 -17.03 -5.69 -19.53
CA GLU A 20 -16.78 -4.25 -19.60
C GLU A 20 -15.74 -3.78 -18.56
N LEU A 21 -15.75 -4.35 -17.34
CA LEU A 21 -14.71 -4.10 -16.34
C LEU A 21 -13.34 -4.55 -16.83
N LEU A 22 -13.26 -5.74 -17.45
CA LEU A 22 -12.00 -6.26 -17.97
C LEU A 22 -11.46 -5.44 -19.15
N ASP A 23 -12.34 -4.89 -19.97
CA ASP A 23 -11.97 -3.99 -21.06
C ASP A 23 -11.46 -2.63 -20.54
N ASP A 24 -12.13 -2.03 -19.56
CA ASP A 24 -11.67 -0.80 -18.88
C ASP A 24 -10.31 -1.00 -18.18
N VAL A 25 -10.11 -2.14 -17.52
CA VAL A 25 -8.82 -2.52 -16.93
C VAL A 25 -7.73 -2.59 -18.00
N ARG A 26 -8.02 -3.21 -19.15
CA ARG A 26 -7.06 -3.34 -20.25
C ARG A 26 -6.74 -1.98 -20.87
N GLU A 27 -7.73 -1.12 -21.04
CA GLU A 27 -7.53 0.25 -21.54
C GLU A 27 -6.60 1.03 -20.61
N GLN A 28 -6.81 0.93 -19.30
CA GLN A 28 -6.03 1.69 -18.33
C GLN A 28 -4.59 1.16 -18.16
N TYR A 29 -4.41 -0.15 -17.99
CA TYR A 29 -3.10 -0.72 -17.68
C TYR A 29 -2.35 -1.24 -18.93
N GLY A 30 -3.02 -1.30 -20.07
CA GLY A 30 -2.54 -1.93 -21.30
C GLY A 30 -2.48 -3.46 -21.25
N GLU A 31 -2.98 -4.07 -20.17
CA GLU A 31 -3.10 -5.51 -19.97
C GLU A 31 -4.10 -5.82 -18.86
N ILE A 32 -4.65 -7.03 -18.84
CA ILE A 32 -5.45 -7.52 -17.70
C ILE A 32 -4.50 -8.24 -16.73
N PRO A 33 -4.38 -7.79 -15.46
CA PRO A 33 -3.60 -8.49 -14.44
C PRO A 33 -4.07 -9.93 -14.25
N TYR A 34 -3.13 -10.85 -14.00
CA TYR A 34 -3.43 -12.27 -13.78
C TYR A 34 -4.51 -12.48 -12.69
N ILE A 35 -4.41 -11.75 -11.58
CA ILE A 35 -5.34 -11.85 -10.45
C ILE A 35 -6.76 -11.53 -10.90
N MET A 36 -6.96 -10.50 -11.72
CA MET A 36 -8.28 -10.13 -12.23
C MET A 36 -8.83 -11.20 -13.18
N ASN A 37 -7.98 -11.75 -14.06
CA ASN A 37 -8.35 -12.86 -14.93
C ASN A 37 -8.73 -14.14 -14.16
N PHE A 38 -8.08 -14.39 -13.02
CA PHE A 38 -8.39 -15.52 -12.15
C PHE A 38 -9.67 -15.30 -11.35
N MET A 39 -9.92 -14.08 -10.91
CA MET A 39 -11.07 -13.75 -10.06
C MET A 39 -12.38 -13.54 -10.83
N LYS A 40 -12.33 -13.25 -12.14
CA LYS A 40 -13.52 -12.92 -12.94
C LYS A 40 -14.64 -13.96 -12.89
N ASP A 41 -14.30 -15.23 -12.64
CA ASP A 41 -15.24 -16.35 -12.55
C ASP A 41 -15.97 -16.40 -11.19
N LEU A 42 -15.64 -15.49 -10.27
CA LEU A 42 -16.29 -15.25 -8.97
C LEU A 42 -16.82 -13.81 -8.92
N PRO A 43 -17.92 -13.48 -9.63
CA PRO A 43 -18.40 -12.10 -9.78
C PRO A 43 -18.66 -11.37 -8.47
N GLU A 44 -19.16 -12.10 -7.46
CA GLU A 44 -19.47 -11.60 -6.12
C GLU A 44 -18.25 -11.10 -5.36
N ILE A 45 -17.04 -11.53 -5.74
CA ILE A 45 -15.77 -11.05 -5.19
C ILE A 45 -15.12 -10.06 -6.16
N PHE A 46 -15.11 -10.38 -7.45
CA PHE A 46 -14.36 -9.63 -8.45
C PHE A 46 -14.92 -8.22 -8.69
N ILE A 47 -16.25 -8.06 -8.76
CA ILE A 47 -16.90 -6.76 -8.94
C ILE A 47 -16.57 -5.80 -7.79
N PRO A 48 -16.86 -6.15 -6.50
CA PRO A 48 -16.55 -5.25 -5.40
C PRO A 48 -15.04 -5.00 -5.24
N LYS A 49 -14.19 -5.99 -5.52
CA LYS A 49 -12.73 -5.81 -5.50
C LYS A 49 -12.27 -4.80 -6.54
N THR A 50 -12.77 -4.91 -7.77
CA THR A 50 -12.40 -4.00 -8.87
C THR A 50 -12.87 -2.58 -8.59
N LEU A 51 -14.08 -2.43 -8.04
CA LEU A 51 -14.61 -1.15 -7.58
C LEU A 51 -13.70 -0.49 -6.54
N TYR A 52 -13.36 -1.25 -5.50
CA TYR A 52 -12.47 -0.80 -4.43
C TYR A 52 -11.09 -0.39 -4.96
N ASP A 53 -10.50 -1.21 -5.84
CA ASP A 53 -9.20 -0.91 -6.44
C ASP A 53 -9.25 0.34 -7.31
N ASN A 54 -10.30 0.53 -8.12
CA ASN A 54 -10.48 1.73 -8.94
C ASN A 54 -10.59 2.98 -8.05
N SER A 55 -11.37 2.93 -6.97
CA SER A 55 -11.50 4.07 -6.05
C SER A 55 -10.17 4.52 -5.45
N ILE A 56 -9.26 3.58 -5.16
CA ILE A 56 -7.94 3.90 -4.59
C ILE A 56 -6.94 4.32 -5.67
N MET A 57 -6.90 3.59 -6.79
CA MET A 57 -5.84 3.73 -7.79
C MET A 57 -6.15 4.80 -8.84
N ARG A 58 -7.42 5.22 -8.98
CA ARG A 58 -7.87 6.12 -10.05
C ARG A 58 -8.58 7.36 -9.52
N GLU A 59 -9.45 7.20 -8.53
CA GLU A 59 -10.36 8.29 -8.11
C GLU A 59 -9.79 9.27 -7.08
N PHE A 60 -8.58 9.03 -6.57
CA PHE A 60 -7.91 9.99 -5.71
C PHE A 60 -7.52 11.26 -6.48
N LYS A 61 -8.39 12.28 -6.42
CA LYS A 61 -8.20 13.58 -7.08
C LYS A 61 -6.96 14.35 -6.62
N ASN A 62 -6.40 13.98 -5.47
CA ASN A 62 -5.26 14.66 -4.85
C ASN A 62 -3.89 14.09 -5.28
N LEU A 63 -3.87 13.02 -6.09
CA LEU A 63 -2.65 12.36 -6.57
C LEU A 63 -2.78 12.11 -8.08
N ASP A 64 -1.78 12.55 -8.84
CA ASP A 64 -1.74 12.26 -10.27
C ASP A 64 -1.34 10.78 -10.53
N GLN A 65 -1.69 10.30 -11.72
CA GLN A 65 -1.47 8.91 -12.13
C GLN A 65 0.01 8.50 -12.28
N GLU A 66 0.93 9.45 -12.42
CA GLU A 66 2.37 9.18 -12.40
C GLU A 66 2.80 8.89 -10.96
N THR A 67 2.38 9.73 -10.02
CA THR A 67 2.70 9.58 -8.59
C THR A 67 2.14 8.27 -8.03
N VAL A 68 0.89 7.90 -8.35
CA VAL A 68 0.30 6.62 -7.95
C VAL A 68 1.14 5.43 -8.45
N GLU A 69 1.61 5.49 -9.69
CA GLU A 69 2.43 4.44 -10.29
C GLU A 69 3.80 4.32 -9.59
N LEU A 70 4.44 5.45 -9.29
CA LEU A 70 5.71 5.48 -8.57
C LEU A 70 5.57 4.92 -7.14
N ILE A 71 4.50 5.26 -6.43
CA ILE A 71 4.18 4.66 -5.13
C ILE A 71 4.03 3.14 -5.28
N SER A 72 3.27 2.69 -6.27
CA SER A 72 3.04 1.26 -6.54
C SER A 72 4.35 0.50 -6.80
N ILE A 73 5.27 1.09 -7.56
CA ILE A 73 6.61 0.53 -7.82
C ILE A 73 7.44 0.47 -6.54
N GLY A 74 7.43 1.53 -5.72
CA GLY A 74 8.15 1.57 -4.44
C GLY A 74 7.65 0.48 -3.48
N VAL A 75 6.32 0.36 -3.33
CA VAL A 75 5.68 -0.68 -2.51
C VAL A 75 5.99 -2.08 -3.04
N ALA A 76 5.84 -2.31 -4.35
CA ALA A 76 6.15 -3.61 -4.96
C ALA A 76 7.62 -4.01 -4.76
N SER A 77 8.54 -3.05 -4.80
CA SER A 77 9.97 -3.25 -4.54
C SER A 77 10.22 -3.62 -3.08
N ALA A 78 9.62 -2.89 -2.13
CA ALA A 78 9.77 -3.13 -0.69
C ALA A 78 9.22 -4.50 -0.27
N LEU A 79 8.08 -4.91 -0.84
CA LEU A 79 7.45 -6.22 -0.60
C LEU A 79 8.11 -7.37 -1.37
N ARG A 80 9.04 -7.08 -2.28
CA ARG A 80 9.64 -8.04 -3.20
C ARG A 80 8.58 -8.83 -4.01
N CYS A 81 7.48 -8.20 -4.37
CA CYS A 81 6.46 -8.81 -5.23
C CYS A 81 6.91 -8.75 -6.70
N GLU A 82 7.55 -9.81 -7.20
CA GLU A 82 8.08 -9.85 -8.56
C GLU A 82 7.01 -9.58 -9.63
N HIS A 83 5.82 -10.18 -9.49
CA HIS A 83 4.72 -10.01 -10.44
C HIS A 83 4.17 -8.58 -10.43
N CYS A 84 3.98 -8.00 -9.23
CA CYS A 84 3.52 -6.62 -9.09
C CYS A 84 4.55 -5.66 -9.71
N LEU A 85 5.83 -5.83 -9.37
CA LEU A 85 6.89 -4.96 -9.85
C LEU A 85 7.01 -5.00 -11.37
N LYS A 86 6.99 -6.19 -11.99
CA LYS A 86 7.04 -6.32 -13.46
C LYS A 86 5.81 -5.72 -14.13
N MET A 87 4.63 -5.83 -13.55
CA MET A 87 3.40 -5.24 -14.08
C MET A 87 3.46 -3.72 -14.02
N HIS A 88 3.75 -3.14 -12.86
CA HIS A 88 3.85 -1.69 -12.69
C HIS A 88 4.99 -1.06 -13.50
N LEU A 89 6.13 -1.74 -13.67
CA LEU A 89 7.18 -1.27 -14.58
C LEU A 89 6.73 -1.22 -16.05
N ARG A 90 5.90 -2.17 -16.49
CA ARG A 90 5.32 -2.17 -17.86
C ARG A 90 4.29 -1.07 -18.02
N ILE A 91 3.44 -0.82 -17.01
CA ILE A 91 2.49 0.29 -17.00
C ILE A 91 3.22 1.63 -17.04
N ALA A 92 4.20 1.84 -16.16
CA ALA A 92 5.02 3.05 -16.13
C ALA A 92 5.71 3.30 -17.48
N LYS A 93 6.24 2.25 -18.12
CA LYS A 93 6.81 2.33 -19.47
C LYS A 93 5.76 2.76 -20.51
N ARG A 94 4.54 2.20 -20.47
CA ARG A 94 3.44 2.58 -21.38
C ARG A 94 2.99 4.02 -21.16
N LYS A 95 2.99 4.49 -19.91
CA LYS A 95 2.69 5.88 -19.51
C LYS A 95 3.83 6.87 -19.83
N GLY A 96 5.00 6.40 -20.31
CA GLY A 96 6.13 7.25 -20.65
C GLY A 96 6.89 7.81 -19.44
N ILE A 97 6.77 7.19 -18.27
CA ILE A 97 7.46 7.65 -17.04
C ILE A 97 8.98 7.46 -17.21
N PRO A 98 9.81 8.50 -16.97
CA PRO A 98 11.26 8.41 -17.09
C PRO A 98 11.86 7.34 -16.16
N LYS A 99 12.91 6.66 -16.62
CA LYS A 99 13.60 5.61 -15.85
C LYS A 99 14.17 6.13 -14.54
N GLU A 100 14.58 7.39 -14.50
CA GLU A 100 15.17 8.06 -13.34
C GLU A 100 14.14 8.22 -12.22
N LYS A 101 12.88 8.55 -12.55
CA LYS A 101 11.77 8.61 -11.59
C LYS A 101 11.44 7.22 -11.05
N ILE A 102 11.36 6.23 -11.94
CA ILE A 102 11.16 4.82 -11.58
C ILE A 102 12.27 4.33 -10.63
N PHE A 103 13.52 4.61 -10.95
CA PHE A 103 14.67 4.22 -10.13
C PHE A 103 14.63 4.88 -8.74
N SER A 104 14.23 6.16 -8.68
CA SER A 104 14.04 6.87 -7.41
C SER A 104 13.00 6.17 -6.52
N ALA A 105 11.86 5.74 -7.09
CA ALA A 105 10.84 5.00 -6.36
C ALA A 105 11.35 3.64 -5.82
N ILE A 106 12.13 2.90 -6.64
CA ILE A 106 12.76 1.64 -6.22
C ILE A 106 13.71 1.88 -5.05
N MET A 107 14.55 2.91 -5.12
CA MET A 107 15.51 3.25 -4.08
C MET A 107 14.82 3.64 -2.76
N ILE A 108 13.72 4.39 -2.83
CA ILE A 108 12.89 4.72 -1.65
C ILE A 108 12.33 3.44 -1.02
N GLY A 109 11.72 2.56 -1.82
CA GLY A 109 11.17 1.28 -1.34
C GLY A 109 12.25 0.38 -0.70
N ALA A 110 13.43 0.29 -1.32
CA ALA A 110 14.55 -0.47 -0.79
C ALA A 110 15.08 0.11 0.54
N SER A 111 15.23 1.43 0.62
CA SER A 111 15.69 2.12 1.83
C SER A 111 14.76 1.89 3.02
N LEU A 112 13.44 2.04 2.80
CA LEU A 112 12.44 1.81 3.85
C LEU A 112 12.36 0.33 4.27
N SER A 113 12.50 -0.61 3.32
CA SER A 113 12.59 -2.04 3.63
C SER A 113 13.79 -2.36 4.52
N ASN A 114 14.96 -1.77 4.23
CA ASN A 114 16.15 -1.91 5.06
C ASN A 114 15.96 -1.29 6.45
N ALA A 115 15.40 -0.09 6.53
CA ALA A 115 15.12 0.58 7.80
C ALA A 115 14.16 -0.23 8.69
N ALA A 116 13.12 -0.84 8.11
CA ALA A 116 12.19 -1.69 8.85
C ALA A 116 12.89 -2.92 9.46
N VAL A 117 13.78 -3.57 8.69
CA VAL A 117 14.57 -4.72 9.19
C VAL A 117 15.48 -4.30 10.33
N LEU A 118 16.20 -3.18 10.19
CA LEU A 118 17.09 -2.67 11.22
C LEU A 118 16.31 -2.35 12.49
N ALA A 119 15.24 -1.56 12.38
CA ALA A 119 14.42 -1.15 13.51
C ALA A 119 13.90 -2.36 14.32
N GLU A 120 13.38 -3.38 13.63
CA GLU A 120 12.85 -4.56 14.31
C GLU A 120 13.95 -5.43 14.91
N SER A 121 15.03 -5.67 14.15
CA SER A 121 16.11 -6.55 14.60
C SER A 121 16.90 -5.95 15.76
N THR A 122 17.13 -4.63 15.77
CA THR A 122 17.86 -3.98 16.87
C THR A 122 17.03 -3.94 18.14
N ARG A 123 15.71 -3.73 18.06
CA ARG A 123 14.82 -3.83 19.24
C ARG A 123 14.79 -5.25 19.79
N ALA A 124 14.65 -6.26 18.93
CA ALA A 124 14.71 -7.66 19.35
C ALA A 124 16.07 -8.02 19.99
N LEU A 125 17.18 -7.48 19.46
CA LEU A 125 18.49 -7.66 20.08
C LEU A 125 18.55 -6.99 21.47
N ALA A 126 18.09 -5.75 21.58
CA ALA A 126 18.09 -5.01 22.84
C ALA A 126 17.22 -5.67 23.91
N SER A 127 16.10 -6.29 23.54
CA SER A 127 15.21 -6.99 24.49
C SER A 127 15.84 -8.26 25.08
N GLU A 128 16.63 -8.98 24.29
CA GLU A 128 17.32 -10.21 24.74
C GLU A 128 18.64 -9.91 25.48
N PHE A 129 19.28 -8.78 25.19
CA PHE A 129 20.55 -8.35 25.79
C PHE A 129 20.44 -6.96 26.44
N PRO A 130 19.67 -6.80 27.54
CA PRO A 130 19.53 -5.51 28.21
C PRO A 130 20.85 -5.07 28.85
N ASP A 131 21.22 -3.80 28.65
CA ASP A 131 22.44 -3.22 29.24
C ASP A 131 22.42 -3.32 30.78
N GLU A 132 23.46 -3.92 31.37
CA GLU A 132 23.60 -4.04 32.84
C GLU A 132 23.67 -2.67 33.56
N ASN A 133 23.97 -1.59 32.82
CA ASN A 133 24.05 -0.22 33.33
C ASN A 133 22.70 0.52 33.39
N GLY A 134 21.61 -0.05 32.84
CA GLY A 134 20.27 0.55 32.87
C GLY A 134 19.52 0.39 34.20
N LYS A 135 20.04 -0.40 35.15
CA LYS A 135 19.40 -0.68 36.45
C LYS A 135 19.35 0.49 37.45
N LYS A 136 19.74 1.72 37.08
CA LYS A 136 19.78 2.85 38.03
C LYS A 136 18.64 3.88 37.94
N ASN A 137 17.74 3.82 36.95
CA ASN A 137 16.69 4.84 36.81
C ASN A 137 15.26 4.30 36.83
N ASN A 138 14.97 3.22 37.55
CA ASN A 138 13.58 2.87 37.88
C ASN A 138 13.49 2.33 39.31
N THR A 139 13.52 3.26 40.27
CA THR A 139 12.87 3.06 41.56
C THR A 139 11.71 4.04 41.67
N ASN A 140 10.52 3.44 41.74
CA ASN A 140 9.29 3.93 42.37
C ASN A 140 8.44 4.88 41.52
N ASN A 141 7.40 4.31 40.89
CA ASN A 141 6.02 4.55 41.32
C ASN A 141 5.06 3.72 40.45
N GLU A 142 4.69 2.54 40.95
CA GLU A 142 3.42 1.92 40.63
C GLU A 142 2.31 2.83 41.18
N GLU A 143 1.64 3.60 40.32
CA GLU A 143 0.29 4.11 40.59
C GLU A 143 -0.34 4.67 39.30
N ASN A 144 -1.24 3.87 38.71
CA ASN A 144 -2.45 4.25 37.97
C ASN A 144 -2.38 5.45 36.99
N ASN A 145 -2.23 5.15 35.69
CA ASN A 145 -3.03 5.77 34.63
C ASN A 145 -2.83 5.02 33.30
N GLU A 146 -3.90 4.36 32.82
CA GLU A 146 -4.03 3.85 31.45
C GLU A 146 -4.03 5.03 30.45
N LYS A 147 -2.84 5.53 30.11
CA LYS A 147 -2.65 6.46 28.98
C LYS A 147 -1.51 5.94 28.11
N GLU A 148 -1.90 5.42 26.94
CA GLU A 148 -1.10 5.34 25.71
C GLU A 148 0.42 5.26 25.93
N GLN A 149 0.88 4.18 26.53
CA GLN A 149 2.31 3.99 26.71
C GLN A 149 2.90 3.42 25.42
N CYS A 150 3.61 4.29 24.71
CA CYS A 150 4.43 3.93 23.57
C CYS A 150 5.36 2.77 23.94
N CYS A 151 5.39 1.72 23.12
CA CYS A 151 6.18 0.50 23.36
C CYS A 151 7.71 0.71 23.23
N ASP A 152 8.14 1.90 22.83
CA ASP A 152 9.53 2.23 22.57
C ASP A 152 9.96 3.43 23.42
N PRO A 153 10.86 3.25 24.42
CA PRO A 153 11.31 4.31 25.30
C PRO A 153 12.10 5.43 24.60
N ASP A 154 12.52 5.23 23.34
CA ASP A 154 13.25 6.21 22.53
C ASP A 154 12.38 6.87 21.44
N CYS A 155 11.06 6.66 21.44
CA CYS A 155 10.16 7.24 20.43
C CYS A 155 9.77 8.69 20.74
N GLU A 156 10.29 9.64 19.97
CA GLU A 156 10.05 11.08 20.14
C GLU A 156 8.68 11.58 19.61
N VAL A 157 7.90 10.73 18.91
CA VAL A 157 6.86 11.21 17.96
C VAL A 157 5.41 10.90 18.39
N CYS A 158 5.17 10.14 19.45
CA CYS A 158 3.84 9.61 19.75
C CYS A 158 2.82 10.67 20.25
N ASN A 159 2.17 11.36 19.31
CA ASN A 159 0.85 12.00 19.48
C ASN A 159 0.09 12.15 18.14
N ILE A 160 0.10 11.10 17.29
CA ILE A 160 -0.44 11.16 15.90
C ILE A 160 -1.98 10.98 15.84
N ALA A 161 -2.65 10.62 16.95
CA ALA A 161 -4.09 10.31 16.97
C ALA A 161 -5.04 11.51 16.70
N GLY A 162 -4.53 12.74 16.51
CA GLY A 162 -5.33 13.94 16.22
C GLY A 162 -5.54 14.29 14.74
N ALA A 163 -4.87 13.61 13.81
CA ALA A 163 -4.90 13.96 12.38
C ALA A 163 -5.89 13.09 11.58
N ASN A 164 -7.19 13.32 11.74
CA ASN A 164 -8.18 12.76 10.81
C ASN A 164 -7.99 13.40 9.43
N VAL A 165 -7.80 12.56 8.41
CA VAL A 165 -7.83 12.97 7.00
C VAL A 165 -9.28 13.39 6.67
N LYS A 166 -9.50 14.67 6.35
CA LYS A 166 -10.79 15.20 5.90
C LYS A 166 -11.06 14.84 4.45
#